data_AF-A0A536NWJ5-F1
#
_entry.id   AF-A0A536NWJ5-F1
#
_cell.length_a   1.000
_cell.length_b   1.000
_cell.length_c   1.000
_cell.angle_alpha   90.00
_cell.angle_beta   90.00
_cell.angle_gamma   90.00
#
_symmetry.space_group_name_H-M   'P 1'
#
loop_
_entity.id
_entity.type
_entity.pdbx_description
1 polymer ?
#
loop_
_entity_poly.entity_id
_entity_poly.type
_entity_poly.pdbx_seq_one_letter_code
_entity_poly.pdbx_strand_id
1 'polypeptide(L)'
;MKTKLLGLIEIGRQKEAEVFVPRVDDSAPAAPGRWTAKDTVAHLLSWRQVAAGELDSVRTGSPAPEVADDDDIQNAEFYARTHDEPARSILESAARSWDALAAAVNACSEEQLQAPRPKHPELKVWQVVPENAIDHMADHLGYWYAERGDTVSEEKAAMWRYDVETAAFTEDRRRGVEEYVLSRFYAGKGRLEEASNRLERALALRPDLREWAKQDPELGPVRSQPGVAKLIG
;
A
#
# COMPACT_ATOMS: atom_id res chain seq x y z
N MET A 1 13.27 -10.66 11.19
CA MET A 1 12.31 -9.84 10.39
C MET A 1 12.24 -10.32 8.95
N LYS A 2 13.39 -10.65 8.34
CA LYS A 2 13.52 -11.00 6.92
C LYS A 2 12.52 -12.03 6.39
N THR A 3 12.35 -13.17 7.08
CA THR A 3 11.39 -14.22 6.69
C THR A 3 9.96 -13.70 6.54
N LYS A 4 9.54 -12.80 7.42
CA LYS A 4 8.21 -12.19 7.38
C LYS A 4 8.07 -11.32 6.13
N LEU A 5 9.06 -10.46 5.86
CA LEU A 5 9.06 -9.56 4.69
C LEU A 5 9.03 -10.35 3.37
N LEU A 6 9.81 -11.44 3.28
CA LEU A 6 9.79 -12.32 2.11
C LEU A 6 8.43 -13.02 1.93
N GLY A 7 7.78 -13.41 3.03
CA GLY A 7 6.42 -13.93 3.00
C GLY A 7 5.42 -12.92 2.45
N LEU A 8 5.50 -11.66 2.87
CA LEU A 8 4.64 -10.58 2.36
C LEU A 8 4.87 -10.31 0.86
N ILE A 9 6.13 -10.34 0.41
CA ILE A 9 6.48 -10.21 -1.02
C ILE A 9 5.81 -11.31 -1.84
N GLU A 10 5.87 -12.56 -1.38
CA GLU A 10 5.26 -13.68 -2.10
C GLU A 10 3.73 -13.60 -2.08
N ILE A 11 3.12 -13.19 -0.97
CA ILE A 11 1.66 -12.94 -0.89
C ILE A 11 1.23 -11.86 -1.89
N GLY A 12 1.95 -10.74 -1.95
CA GLY A 12 1.68 -9.65 -2.90
C GLY A 12 1.86 -10.10 -4.35
N ARG A 13 2.94 -10.84 -4.65
CA ARG A 13 3.19 -11.42 -5.98
C ARG A 13 2.06 -12.35 -6.43
N GLN A 14 1.59 -13.23 -5.55
CA GLN A 14 0.49 -14.14 -5.85
C GLN A 14 -0.81 -13.36 -6.11
N LYS A 15 -1.08 -12.30 -5.33
CA LYS A 15 -2.26 -11.46 -5.53
C LYS A 15 -2.22 -10.73 -6.87
N GLU A 16 -1.06 -10.19 -7.26
CA GLU A 16 -0.86 -9.57 -8.59
C GLU A 16 -1.09 -10.58 -9.72
N ALA A 17 -0.54 -11.79 -9.58
CA ALA A 17 -0.68 -12.87 -10.56
C ALA A 17 -2.12 -13.39 -10.68
N GLU A 18 -2.88 -13.37 -9.59
CA GLU A 18 -4.30 -13.77 -9.57
C GLU A 18 -5.19 -12.70 -10.24
N VAL A 19 -4.98 -11.43 -9.92
CA VAL A 19 -5.91 -10.37 -10.31
C VAL A 19 -5.44 -9.61 -11.55
N PHE A 20 -4.25 -9.05 -11.55
CA PHE A 20 -3.86 -8.12 -12.61
C PHE A 20 -3.25 -8.82 -13.81
N VAL A 21 -2.30 -9.75 -13.61
CA VAL A 21 -1.57 -10.39 -14.72
C VAL A 21 -2.47 -10.96 -15.82
N PRO A 22 -3.59 -11.67 -15.52
CA PRO A 22 -4.47 -12.21 -16.56
C PRO A 22 -5.25 -11.15 -17.36
N ARG A 23 -5.21 -9.90 -16.91
CA ARG A 23 -5.94 -8.75 -17.48
C ARG A 23 -5.02 -7.75 -18.16
N VAL A 24 -3.71 -7.95 -18.11
CA VAL A 24 -2.72 -7.09 -18.77
C VAL A 24 -2.69 -7.40 -20.26
N ASP A 25 -3.06 -6.41 -21.08
CA ASP A 25 -2.96 -6.43 -22.53
C ASP A 25 -2.60 -5.03 -23.07
N ASP A 26 -2.53 -4.89 -24.39
CA ASP A 26 -2.22 -3.61 -25.07
C ASP A 26 -3.49 -2.82 -25.46
N SER A 27 -4.64 -3.14 -24.87
CA SER A 27 -5.88 -2.40 -25.10
C SER A 27 -5.77 -0.98 -24.55
N ALA A 28 -6.37 -0.02 -25.25
CA ALA A 28 -6.49 1.34 -24.76
C ALA A 28 -7.39 1.43 -23.50
N PRO A 29 -7.22 2.45 -22.65
CA PRO A 29 -8.12 2.71 -21.53
C PRO A 29 -9.58 2.81 -21.95
N ALA A 30 -10.49 2.36 -21.07
CA ALA A 30 -11.92 2.43 -21.31
C ALA A 30 -12.48 3.87 -21.43
N ALA A 31 -11.77 4.85 -20.87
CA ALA A 31 -12.07 6.27 -20.99
C ALA A 31 -10.79 7.11 -20.77
N PRO A 32 -10.73 8.36 -21.28
CA PRO A 32 -9.64 9.27 -20.97
C PRO A 32 -9.44 9.44 -19.46
N GLY A 33 -8.19 9.38 -19.02
CA GLY A 33 -7.81 9.53 -17.61
C GLY A 33 -8.01 8.27 -16.75
N ARG A 34 -8.45 7.13 -17.31
CA ARG A 34 -8.49 5.85 -16.59
C ARG A 34 -7.25 5.02 -16.83
N TRP A 35 -6.86 4.24 -15.83
CA TRP A 35 -5.77 3.28 -15.95
C TRP A 35 -6.28 1.91 -16.41
N THR A 36 -5.50 1.27 -17.28
CA THR A 36 -5.65 -0.14 -17.63
C THR A 36 -5.00 -1.02 -16.55
N ALA A 37 -5.22 -2.34 -16.62
CA ALA A 37 -4.48 -3.26 -15.77
C ALA A 37 -2.96 -3.19 -16.04
N LYS A 38 -2.56 -2.89 -17.29
CA LYS A 38 -1.17 -2.67 -17.67
C LYS A 38 -0.59 -1.47 -16.93
N ASP A 39 -1.31 -0.34 -16.92
CA ASP A 39 -0.88 0.87 -16.23
C ASP A 39 -0.79 0.66 -14.71
N THR A 40 -1.76 -0.03 -14.10
CA THR A 40 -1.71 -0.38 -12.68
C THR A 40 -0.50 -1.24 -12.34
N VAL A 41 -0.20 -2.28 -13.14
CA VAL A 41 0.98 -3.14 -12.93
C VAL A 41 2.28 -2.35 -13.15
N ALA A 42 2.33 -1.48 -14.14
CA ALA A 42 3.48 -0.60 -14.40
C ALA A 42 3.73 0.40 -13.27
N HIS A 43 2.67 0.91 -12.66
CA HIS A 43 2.75 1.77 -11.48
C HIS A 43 3.28 1.00 -10.27
N LEU A 44 2.69 -0.17 -9.96
CA LEU A 44 3.09 -1.01 -8.83
C LEU A 44 4.54 -1.48 -8.96
N LEU A 45 4.99 -1.90 -10.14
CA LEU A 45 6.38 -2.32 -10.34
C LEU A 45 7.37 -1.16 -10.16
N SER A 46 6.99 0.07 -10.54
CA SER A 46 7.86 1.24 -10.42
C SER A 46 8.10 1.59 -8.94
N TRP A 47 7.05 1.57 -8.14
CA TRP A 47 7.16 1.77 -6.70
C TRP A 47 7.89 0.62 -5.98
N ARG A 48 7.74 -0.63 -6.44
CA ARG A 48 8.58 -1.74 -5.95
C ARG A 48 10.07 -1.56 -6.25
N GLN A 49 10.41 -0.97 -7.41
CA GLN A 49 11.81 -0.66 -7.74
C GLN A 49 12.37 0.44 -6.83
N VAL A 50 11.58 1.47 -6.53
CA VAL A 50 11.96 2.49 -5.53
C VAL A 50 12.21 1.85 -4.17
N ALA A 51 11.30 0.98 -3.71
CA ALA A 51 11.44 0.28 -2.43
C ALA A 51 12.70 -0.59 -2.36
N ALA A 52 13.01 -1.32 -3.44
CA ALA A 52 14.24 -2.11 -3.53
C ALA A 52 15.49 -1.21 -3.50
N GLY A 53 15.47 -0.08 -4.22
CA GLY A 53 16.56 0.90 -4.22
C GLY A 53 16.78 1.56 -2.85
N GLU A 54 15.71 1.82 -2.09
CA GLU A 54 15.83 2.32 -0.73
C GLU A 54 16.50 1.32 0.22
N LEU A 55 16.12 0.05 0.17
CA LEU A 55 16.79 -1.01 0.92
C LEU A 55 18.28 -1.08 0.56
N ASP A 56 18.60 -1.03 -0.73
CA ASP A 56 19.98 -1.03 -1.20
C ASP A 56 20.77 0.19 -0.74
N SER A 57 20.16 1.37 -0.70
CA SER A 57 20.79 2.61 -0.24
C SER A 57 21.26 2.49 1.22
N VAL A 58 20.42 1.92 2.09
CA VAL A 58 20.77 1.65 3.49
C VAL A 58 21.87 0.60 3.58
N ARG A 59 21.81 -0.43 2.73
CA ARG A 59 22.78 -1.53 2.73
C ARG A 59 24.18 -1.07 2.32
N THR A 60 24.28 -0.22 1.31
CA THR A 60 25.55 0.20 0.70
C THR A 60 26.04 1.56 1.19
N GLY A 61 25.20 2.34 1.88
CA GLY A 61 25.46 3.74 2.19
C GLY A 61 25.42 4.65 0.96
N SER A 62 24.85 4.19 -0.16
CA SER A 62 24.66 5.01 -1.36
C SER A 62 23.45 5.93 -1.21
N PRO A 63 23.31 6.98 -2.04
CA PRO A 63 22.09 7.78 -2.08
C PRO A 63 20.85 6.92 -2.36
N ALA A 64 19.74 7.25 -1.70
CA ALA A 64 18.43 6.66 -1.99
C ALA A 64 17.93 7.12 -3.38
N PRO A 65 17.02 6.36 -4.02
CA PRO A 65 16.37 6.80 -5.25
C PRO A 65 15.78 8.21 -5.10
N GLU A 66 16.07 9.05 -6.09
CA GLU A 66 15.40 10.34 -6.20
C GLU A 66 13.96 10.09 -6.66
N VAL A 67 13.03 10.62 -5.87
CA VAL A 67 11.60 10.67 -6.19
C VAL A 67 11.13 12.08 -5.94
N ALA A 68 10.15 12.54 -6.71
CA ALA A 68 9.51 13.84 -6.49
C ALA A 68 8.87 13.88 -5.09
N ASP A 69 8.81 15.07 -4.49
CA ASP A 69 8.14 15.28 -3.20
C ASP A 69 6.61 15.19 -3.30
N ASP A 70 6.08 15.30 -4.52
CA ASP A 70 4.66 15.20 -4.84
C ASP A 70 4.42 13.88 -5.59
N ASP A 71 3.57 13.03 -5.00
CA ASP A 71 3.26 11.71 -5.55
C ASP A 71 2.58 11.80 -6.92
N ASP A 72 1.76 12.82 -7.20
CA ASP A 72 1.11 12.98 -8.51
C ASP A 72 2.15 13.28 -9.60
N ILE A 73 3.18 14.09 -9.27
CA ILE A 73 4.31 14.34 -10.16
C ILE A 73 5.06 13.03 -10.41
N GLN A 74 5.40 12.29 -9.34
CA GLN A 74 6.15 11.04 -9.49
C GLN A 74 5.38 10.00 -10.30
N ASN A 75 4.07 9.89 -10.07
CA ASN A 75 3.19 8.96 -10.75
C ASN A 75 3.04 9.32 -12.23
N ALA A 76 2.94 10.61 -12.57
CA ALA A 76 2.92 11.07 -13.96
C ALA A 76 4.22 10.71 -14.70
N GLU A 77 5.38 10.84 -14.05
CA GLU A 77 6.65 10.40 -14.62
C GLU A 77 6.73 8.89 -14.82
N PHE A 78 6.22 8.10 -13.87
CA PHE A 78 6.15 6.64 -14.00
C PHE A 78 5.27 6.25 -15.18
N TYR A 79 4.09 6.86 -15.28
CA TYR A 79 3.17 6.65 -16.38
C TYR A 79 3.80 7.03 -17.73
N ALA A 80 4.41 8.22 -17.84
CA ALA A 80 5.06 8.69 -19.06
C ALA A 80 6.15 7.74 -19.59
N ARG A 81 6.84 7.01 -18.70
CA ARG A 81 7.87 6.03 -19.09
C ARG A 81 7.32 4.67 -19.49
N THR A 82 6.09 4.34 -19.11
CA THR A 82 5.58 2.96 -19.18
C THR A 82 4.32 2.79 -20.01
N HIS A 83 3.53 3.83 -20.26
CA HIS A 83 2.24 3.67 -20.92
C HIS A 83 2.35 3.13 -22.37
N ASP A 84 3.42 3.51 -23.08
CA ASP A 84 3.70 3.07 -24.45
C ASP A 84 4.46 1.74 -24.53
N GLU A 85 4.89 1.19 -23.39
CA GLU A 85 5.56 -0.11 -23.37
C GLU A 85 4.57 -1.24 -23.68
N PRO A 86 4.99 -2.27 -24.45
CA PRO A 86 4.15 -3.43 -24.71
C PRO A 86 3.79 -4.18 -23.42
N ALA A 87 2.59 -4.73 -23.34
CA ALA A 87 2.09 -5.53 -22.23
C ALA A 87 3.08 -6.60 -21.76
N ARG A 88 3.73 -7.29 -22.71
CA ARG A 88 4.77 -8.28 -22.42
C ARG A 88 5.98 -7.69 -21.68
N SER A 89 6.45 -6.51 -22.09
CA SER A 89 7.58 -5.80 -21.45
C SER A 89 7.25 -5.43 -20.01
N ILE A 90 6.01 -4.95 -19.79
CA ILE A 90 5.49 -4.63 -18.45
C ILE A 90 5.41 -5.87 -17.58
N LEU A 91 4.85 -6.98 -18.07
CA LEU A 91 4.76 -8.24 -17.30
C LEU A 91 6.15 -8.79 -16.92
N GLU A 92 7.09 -8.80 -17.85
CA GLU A 92 8.47 -9.23 -17.58
C GLU A 92 9.16 -8.32 -16.56
N SER A 93 8.93 -7.01 -16.64
CA SER A 93 9.48 -6.03 -15.69
C SER A 93 8.83 -6.13 -14.31
N ALA A 94 7.52 -6.43 -14.25
CA ALA A 94 6.79 -6.64 -13.01
C ALA A 94 7.32 -7.87 -12.28
N ALA A 95 7.51 -8.99 -12.98
CA ALA A 95 8.13 -10.19 -12.42
C ALA A 95 9.53 -9.89 -11.84
N ARG A 96 10.39 -9.22 -12.62
CA ARG A 96 11.74 -8.80 -12.16
C ARG A 96 11.70 -7.87 -10.95
N SER A 97 10.72 -6.97 -10.85
CA SER A 97 10.61 -6.05 -9.72
C SER A 97 10.35 -6.77 -8.39
N TRP A 98 9.58 -7.87 -8.42
CA TRP A 98 9.40 -8.71 -7.22
C TRP A 98 10.69 -9.43 -6.83
N ASP A 99 11.41 -9.98 -7.81
CA ASP A 99 12.70 -10.63 -7.57
C ASP A 99 13.73 -9.63 -7.01
N ALA A 100 13.76 -8.41 -7.55
CA ALA A 100 14.62 -7.34 -7.07
C ALA A 100 14.31 -6.96 -5.61
N LEU A 101 13.03 -6.80 -5.26
CA LEU A 101 12.62 -6.49 -3.88
C LEU A 101 13.00 -7.62 -2.91
N ALA A 102 12.76 -8.88 -3.29
CA ALA A 102 13.15 -10.04 -2.49
C ALA A 102 14.67 -10.15 -2.34
N ALA A 103 15.43 -9.86 -3.40
CA ALA A 103 16.89 -9.85 -3.37
C ALA A 103 17.42 -8.75 -2.45
N ALA A 104 16.88 -7.53 -2.52
CA ALA A 104 17.27 -6.41 -1.66
C ALA A 104 17.02 -6.73 -0.18
N VAL A 105 15.85 -7.30 0.15
CA VAL A 105 15.54 -7.78 1.51
C VAL A 105 16.54 -8.84 1.97
N ASN A 106 16.89 -9.79 1.10
CA ASN A 106 17.86 -10.83 1.43
C ASN A 106 19.27 -10.28 1.65
N ALA A 107 19.67 -9.26 0.90
CA ALA A 107 20.99 -8.64 0.97
C ALA A 107 21.19 -7.77 2.23
N CYS A 108 20.11 -7.21 2.80
CA CYS A 108 20.19 -6.45 4.05
C CYS A 108 20.42 -7.36 5.28
N SER A 109 21.21 -6.90 6.24
CA SER A 109 21.26 -7.49 7.59
C SER A 109 19.98 -7.15 8.38
N GLU A 110 19.74 -7.84 9.51
CA GLU A 110 18.61 -7.51 10.38
C GLU A 110 18.77 -6.10 11.00
N GLU A 111 19.99 -5.68 11.32
CA GLU A 111 20.30 -4.33 11.79
C GLU A 111 20.02 -3.28 10.72
N GLN A 112 20.40 -3.55 9.46
CA GLN A 112 20.13 -2.66 8.33
C GLN A 112 18.63 -2.51 8.10
N LEU A 113 17.86 -3.60 8.19
CA LEU A 113 16.41 -3.54 8.09
C LEU A 113 15.77 -2.66 9.18
N GLN A 114 16.40 -2.55 10.36
CA GLN A 114 15.95 -1.69 11.47
C GLN A 114 16.51 -0.26 11.42
N ALA A 115 17.32 0.07 10.42
CA ALA A 115 17.84 1.42 10.24
C ALA A 115 16.71 2.40 9.87
N PRO A 116 16.87 3.70 10.18
CA PRO A 116 15.96 4.74 9.70
C PRO A 116 15.86 4.75 8.17
N ARG A 117 14.68 5.08 7.64
CA ARG A 117 14.48 5.27 6.20
C ARG A 117 15.16 6.60 5.76
N PRO A 118 15.86 6.65 4.61
CA PRO A 118 16.66 7.82 4.22
C PRO A 118 15.93 9.18 4.18
N LYS A 119 14.66 9.21 3.73
CA LYS A 119 13.83 10.41 3.64
C LYS A 119 12.77 10.53 4.75
N HIS A 120 12.59 9.47 5.53
CA HIS A 120 11.56 9.33 6.58
C HIS A 120 12.19 8.71 7.82
N PRO A 121 13.11 9.41 8.52
CA PRO A 121 13.90 8.83 9.60
C PRO A 121 13.07 8.35 10.81
N GLU A 122 11.81 8.77 10.91
CA GLU A 122 10.83 8.28 11.87
C GLU A 122 10.36 6.85 11.60
N LEU A 123 10.53 6.37 10.36
CA LEU A 123 10.20 5.01 9.93
C LEU A 123 11.46 4.14 9.83
N LYS A 124 11.25 2.83 9.90
CA LYS A 124 12.29 1.83 9.65
C LYS A 124 12.29 1.43 8.19
N VAL A 125 13.47 1.22 7.59
CA VAL A 125 13.57 0.90 6.16
C VAL A 125 12.82 -0.39 5.80
N TRP A 126 12.69 -1.37 6.71
CA TRP A 126 11.91 -2.58 6.43
C TRP A 126 10.44 -2.29 6.07
N GLN A 127 9.89 -1.15 6.52
CA GLN A 127 8.49 -0.79 6.31
C GLN A 127 8.15 -0.52 4.84
N VAL A 128 9.14 -0.22 4.00
CA VAL A 128 8.93 -0.06 2.54
C VAL A 128 8.40 -1.34 1.90
N VAL A 129 8.64 -2.51 2.51
CA VAL A 129 8.21 -3.80 1.96
C VAL A 129 6.70 -4.01 2.07
N PRO A 130 6.07 -4.02 3.27
CA PRO A 130 4.61 -4.12 3.36
C PRO A 130 3.89 -3.00 2.60
N GLU A 131 4.43 -1.77 2.66
CA GLU A 131 3.89 -0.62 1.93
C GLU A 131 3.76 -0.93 0.41
N ASN A 132 4.80 -1.52 -0.20
CA ASN A 132 4.85 -1.75 -1.65
C ASN A 132 4.46 -3.17 -2.10
N ALA A 133 4.32 -4.11 -1.16
CA ALA A 133 3.89 -5.47 -1.45
C ALA A 133 2.39 -5.67 -1.20
N ILE A 134 1.84 -5.04 -0.16
CA ILE A 134 0.49 -5.28 0.35
C ILE A 134 -0.36 -4.02 0.31
N ASP A 135 0.05 -2.95 1.01
CA ASP A 135 -0.79 -1.77 1.20
C ASP A 135 -1.16 -1.14 -0.15
N HIS A 136 -0.14 -0.82 -0.94
CA HIS A 136 -0.33 -0.19 -2.25
C HIS A 136 -1.07 -1.11 -3.23
N MET A 137 -0.81 -2.42 -3.18
CA MET A 137 -1.54 -3.41 -3.98
C MET A 137 -3.04 -3.41 -3.62
N ALA A 138 -3.37 -3.41 -2.34
CA ALA A 138 -4.75 -3.42 -1.87
C ALA A 138 -5.51 -2.15 -2.25
N ASP A 139 -4.84 -0.99 -2.16
CA ASP A 139 -5.44 0.30 -2.56
C ASP A 139 -5.79 0.28 -4.06
N HIS A 140 -4.88 -0.18 -4.92
CA HIS A 140 -5.13 -0.30 -6.37
C HIS A 140 -6.15 -1.38 -6.72
N LEU A 141 -6.21 -2.48 -5.99
CA LEU A 141 -7.31 -3.45 -6.12
C LEU A 141 -8.65 -2.80 -5.78
N GLY A 142 -8.70 -2.04 -4.69
CA GLY A 142 -9.88 -1.29 -4.28
C GLY A 142 -10.36 -0.35 -5.38
N TYR A 143 -9.47 0.49 -5.91
CA TYR A 143 -9.78 1.42 -7.00
C TYR A 143 -10.26 0.68 -8.25
N TRP A 144 -9.56 -0.39 -8.64
CA TRP A 144 -9.91 -1.19 -9.81
C TRP A 144 -11.32 -1.79 -9.73
N TYR A 145 -11.71 -2.31 -8.56
CA TYR A 145 -13.05 -2.86 -8.34
C TYR A 145 -14.11 -1.77 -8.21
N ALA A 146 -13.81 -0.67 -7.53
CA ALA A 146 -14.70 0.48 -7.37
C ALA A 146 -15.10 1.07 -8.73
N GLU A 147 -14.14 1.24 -9.63
CA GLU A 147 -14.38 1.76 -11.00
C GLU A 147 -15.31 0.89 -11.85
N ARG A 148 -15.48 -0.38 -11.46
CA ARG A 148 -16.34 -1.39 -12.11
C ARG A 148 -17.65 -1.62 -11.36
N GLY A 149 -17.87 -0.89 -10.25
CA GLY A 149 -19.03 -1.07 -9.40
C GLY A 149 -19.04 -2.39 -8.61
N ASP A 150 -17.91 -3.09 -8.52
CA ASP A 150 -17.79 -4.33 -7.75
C ASP A 150 -17.44 -4.02 -6.28
N THR A 151 -18.44 -3.53 -5.55
CA THR A 151 -18.28 -3.13 -4.14
C THR A 151 -17.92 -4.30 -3.23
N VAL A 152 -18.29 -5.54 -3.59
CA VAL A 152 -17.96 -6.74 -2.83
C VAL A 152 -16.47 -7.05 -2.95
N SER A 153 -15.91 -7.02 -4.16
CA SER A 153 -14.48 -7.28 -4.34
C SER A 153 -13.62 -6.13 -3.83
N GLU A 154 -14.12 -4.90 -3.90
CA GLU A 154 -13.49 -3.74 -3.27
C GLU A 154 -13.33 -3.93 -1.75
N GLU A 155 -14.42 -4.30 -1.04
CA GLU A 155 -14.35 -4.58 0.40
C GLU A 155 -13.42 -5.75 0.72
N LYS A 156 -13.44 -6.80 -0.11
CA LYS A 156 -12.51 -7.93 0.04
C LYS A 156 -11.04 -7.51 -0.11
N ALA A 157 -10.73 -6.52 -0.94
CA ALA A 157 -9.36 -6.01 -1.06
C ALA A 157 -8.91 -5.30 0.22
N ALA A 158 -9.77 -4.45 0.80
CA ALA A 158 -9.51 -3.79 2.08
C ALA A 158 -9.36 -4.80 3.24
N MET A 159 -10.21 -5.82 3.27
CA MET A 159 -10.13 -6.91 4.26
C MET A 159 -8.87 -7.77 4.07
N TRP A 160 -8.49 -8.08 2.82
CA TRP A 160 -7.28 -8.84 2.52
C TRP A 160 -6.02 -8.14 3.06
N ARG A 161 -5.90 -6.83 2.88
CA ARG A 161 -4.83 -6.03 3.50
C ARG A 161 -4.81 -6.18 5.01
N TYR A 162 -5.95 -5.92 5.65
CA TYR A 162 -6.09 -6.01 7.10
C TYR A 162 -5.69 -7.40 7.62
N ASP A 163 -6.16 -8.47 6.99
CA ASP A 163 -5.88 -9.85 7.41
C ASP A 163 -4.39 -10.18 7.25
N VAL A 164 -3.76 -9.78 6.14
CA VAL A 164 -2.33 -10.02 5.90
C VAL A 164 -1.46 -9.22 6.88
N GLU A 165 -1.71 -7.92 7.03
CA GLU A 165 -0.92 -7.06 7.92
C GLU A 165 -1.06 -7.47 9.38
N THR A 166 -2.28 -7.76 9.85
CA THR A 166 -2.50 -8.14 11.26
C THR A 166 -2.05 -9.56 11.59
N ALA A 167 -1.99 -10.45 10.60
CA ALA A 167 -1.34 -11.76 10.76
C ALA A 167 0.18 -11.64 10.80
N ALA A 168 0.76 -10.73 10.01
CA ALA A 168 2.20 -10.52 9.96
C ALA A 168 2.71 -9.73 11.18
N PHE A 169 1.98 -8.72 11.63
CA PHE A 169 2.39 -7.78 12.68
C PHE A 169 1.39 -7.77 13.83
N THR A 170 1.83 -8.27 14.98
CA THR A 170 0.99 -8.41 16.18
C THR A 170 1.13 -7.23 17.13
N GLU A 171 2.05 -6.30 16.86
CA GLU A 171 2.28 -5.12 17.68
C GLU A 171 1.06 -4.19 17.64
N ASP A 172 0.56 -3.80 18.82
CA ASP A 172 -0.65 -2.97 18.95
C ASP A 172 -0.59 -1.70 18.10
N ARG A 173 0.59 -1.07 18.03
CA ARG A 173 0.78 0.13 17.21
C ARG A 173 0.48 -0.12 15.72
N ARG A 174 0.90 -1.26 15.16
CA ARG A 174 0.63 -1.59 13.75
C ARG A 174 -0.83 -2.01 13.57
N ARG A 175 -1.35 -2.85 14.46
CA ARG A 175 -2.77 -3.25 14.45
C ARG A 175 -3.72 -2.05 14.55
N GLY A 176 -3.35 -1.04 15.34
CA GLY A 176 -4.10 0.21 15.44
C GLY A 176 -4.15 0.99 14.11
N VAL A 177 -3.09 0.94 13.31
CA VAL A 177 -3.09 1.52 11.94
C VAL A 177 -4.05 0.77 11.03
N GLU A 178 -4.03 -0.56 11.04
CA GLU A 178 -4.93 -1.34 10.17
C GLU A 178 -6.40 -1.19 10.55
N GLU A 179 -6.73 -1.11 11.85
CA GLU A 179 -8.09 -0.76 12.29
C GLU A 179 -8.49 0.65 11.82
N TYR A 180 -7.56 1.61 11.83
CA TYR A 180 -7.80 2.98 11.36
C TYR A 180 -8.03 3.04 9.85
N VAL A 181 -7.20 2.35 9.05
CA VAL A 181 -7.36 2.25 7.59
C VAL A 181 -8.71 1.62 7.25
N LEU A 182 -9.10 0.54 7.93
CA LEU A 182 -10.38 -0.11 7.66
C LEU A 182 -11.57 0.73 8.15
N SER A 183 -11.39 1.53 9.20
CA SER A 183 -12.38 2.55 9.61
C SER A 183 -12.61 3.57 8.49
N ARG A 184 -11.54 4.13 7.92
CA ARG A 184 -11.61 5.10 6.82
C ARG A 184 -12.35 4.52 5.61
N PHE A 185 -12.04 3.28 5.25
CA PHE A 185 -12.74 2.56 4.19
C PHE A 185 -14.25 2.52 4.42
N TYR A 186 -14.71 2.04 5.59
CA TYR A 186 -16.16 1.97 5.88
C TYR A 186 -16.80 3.36 5.98
N ALA A 187 -16.08 4.35 6.50
CA ALA A 187 -16.57 5.73 6.56
C ALA A 187 -16.87 6.28 5.15
N GLY A 188 -15.95 6.08 4.20
CA GLY A 188 -16.13 6.45 2.80
C GLY A 188 -17.28 5.74 2.10
N LYS A 189 -17.73 4.59 2.62
CA LYS A 189 -18.92 3.86 2.15
C LYS A 189 -20.21 4.24 2.86
N GLY A 190 -20.18 5.22 3.77
CA GLY A 190 -21.34 5.61 4.59
C GLY A 190 -21.72 4.57 5.65
N ARG A 191 -20.85 3.59 5.88
CA ARG A 191 -21.04 2.47 6.83
C ARG A 191 -20.58 2.90 8.23
N LEU A 192 -21.29 3.88 8.80
CA LEU A 192 -20.83 4.66 9.95
C LEU A 192 -20.68 3.85 11.24
N GLU A 193 -21.52 2.83 11.44
CA GLU A 193 -21.43 1.97 12.63
C GLU A 193 -20.16 1.10 12.58
N GLU A 194 -19.89 0.45 11.45
CA GLU A 194 -18.66 -0.35 11.29
C GLU A 194 -17.42 0.52 11.36
N ALA A 195 -17.44 1.70 10.73
CA ALA A 195 -16.37 2.67 10.81
C ALA A 195 -16.10 3.09 12.26
N SER A 196 -17.15 3.43 13.02
CA SER A 196 -17.02 3.82 14.43
C SER A 196 -16.39 2.71 15.27
N ASN A 197 -16.91 1.49 15.14
CA ASN A 197 -16.39 0.33 15.88
C ASN A 197 -14.91 0.06 15.57
N ARG A 198 -14.49 0.25 14.32
CA ARG A 198 -13.09 0.12 13.88
C ARG A 198 -12.24 1.24 14.46
N LEU A 199 -12.70 2.48 14.41
CA LEU A 199 -11.98 3.64 14.95
C LEU A 199 -11.78 3.57 16.46
N GLU A 200 -12.78 3.10 17.21
CA GLU A 200 -12.66 2.88 18.65
C GLU A 200 -11.54 1.89 18.98
N ARG A 201 -11.45 0.77 18.24
CA ARG A 201 -10.35 -0.20 18.38
C ARG A 201 -9.00 0.41 17.99
N ALA A 202 -8.96 1.18 16.91
CA ALA A 202 -7.74 1.86 16.46
C ALA A 202 -7.19 2.79 17.55
N LEU A 203 -8.04 3.62 18.16
CA LEU A 203 -7.65 4.58 19.19
C LEU A 203 -7.31 3.91 20.53
N ALA A 204 -7.89 2.74 20.83
CA ALA A 204 -7.50 1.93 21.98
C ALA A 204 -6.09 1.35 21.83
N LEU A 205 -5.75 0.86 20.62
CA LEU A 205 -4.44 0.27 20.32
C LEU A 205 -3.35 1.32 20.08
N ARG A 206 -3.72 2.46 19.48
CA ARG A 206 -2.79 3.51 19.08
C ARG A 206 -3.39 4.91 19.34
N PRO A 207 -3.36 5.40 20.59
CA PRO A 207 -4.00 6.67 20.98
C PRO A 207 -3.48 7.92 20.24
N ASP A 208 -2.25 7.91 19.72
CA ASP A 208 -1.68 9.03 18.96
C ASP A 208 -2.41 9.28 17.63
N LEU A 209 -3.14 8.31 17.09
CA LEU A 209 -3.97 8.48 15.89
C LEU A 209 -5.12 9.47 16.09
N ARG A 210 -5.45 9.84 17.33
CA ARG A 210 -6.49 10.82 17.64
C ARG A 210 -6.27 12.14 16.91
N GLU A 211 -5.03 12.63 16.88
CA GLU A 211 -4.73 13.93 16.25
C GLU A 211 -4.91 13.90 14.73
N TRP A 212 -4.67 12.74 14.11
CA TRP A 212 -4.91 12.53 12.68
C TRP A 212 -6.41 12.36 12.41
N ALA A 213 -7.12 11.60 13.25
CA ALA A 213 -8.57 11.35 13.12
C ALA A 213 -9.40 12.66 13.12
N LYS A 214 -8.95 13.69 13.85
CA LYS A 214 -9.56 15.03 13.88
C LYS A 214 -9.53 15.75 12.53
N GLN A 215 -8.54 15.45 11.70
CA GLN A 215 -8.25 16.18 10.46
C GLN A 215 -8.59 15.36 9.22
N ASP A 216 -8.60 14.03 9.32
CA ASP A 216 -8.88 13.10 8.21
C ASP A 216 -10.30 13.26 7.61
N PRO A 217 -10.43 13.82 6.39
CA PRO A 217 -11.73 14.16 5.81
C PRO A 217 -12.65 12.94 5.64
N GLU A 218 -12.10 11.74 5.43
CA GLU A 218 -12.90 10.52 5.25
C GLU A 218 -13.61 10.12 6.54
N LEU A 219 -13.04 10.46 7.70
CA LEU A 219 -13.66 10.23 9.01
C LEU A 219 -14.65 11.31 9.42
N GLY A 220 -14.82 12.38 8.62
CA GLY A 220 -15.74 13.48 8.91
C GLY A 220 -17.15 13.02 9.37
N PRO A 221 -17.81 12.11 8.63
CA PRO A 221 -19.12 11.56 9.01
C PRO A 221 -19.12 10.70 10.29
N VAL A 222 -17.96 10.19 10.70
CA VAL A 222 -17.80 9.27 11.84
C VAL A 222 -17.50 10.02 13.14
N ARG A 223 -16.88 11.20 13.07
CA ARG A 223 -16.50 12.00 14.27
C ARG A 223 -17.67 12.34 15.19
N SER A 224 -18.88 12.49 14.64
CA SER A 224 -20.09 12.81 15.40
C SER A 224 -20.77 11.58 16.03
N GLN A 225 -20.28 10.37 15.74
CA GLN A 225 -20.86 9.14 16.29
C GLN A 225 -20.61 9.08 17.80
N PRO A 226 -21.61 8.70 18.63
CA PRO A 226 -21.53 8.86 20.09
C PRO A 226 -20.33 8.19 20.77
N GLY A 227 -19.88 7.05 20.26
CA GLY A 227 -18.69 6.35 20.78
C GLY A 227 -17.39 7.04 20.40
N VAL A 228 -17.28 7.48 19.14
CA VAL A 228 -16.10 8.17 18.59
C VAL A 228 -15.93 9.58 19.14
N ALA A 229 -17.01 10.36 19.25
CA ALA A 229 -16.96 11.75 19.73
C ALA A 229 -16.29 11.85 21.11
N LYS A 230 -16.58 10.90 22.01
CA LYS A 230 -15.96 10.83 23.34
C LYS A 230 -14.47 10.54 23.30
N LEU A 231 -14.01 9.83 22.27
CA LEU A 231 -12.62 9.44 22.13
C LEU A 231 -11.78 10.46 21.38
N ILE A 232 -12.38 11.28 20.51
CA ILE A 232 -11.66 12.27 19.70
C ILE A 232 -11.55 13.62 20.42
N GLY A 233 -12.57 13.98 21.22
CA GLY A 233 -12.65 15.29 21.89
C GLY A 233 -13.20 16.35 20.97
#